data_AF-A0A225DEE6-F1
#
_entry.id   AF-A0A225DEE6-F1
#
_cell.length_a   1.000
_cell.length_b   1.000
_cell.length_c   1.000
_cell.angle_alpha   90.00
_cell.angle_beta   90.00
_cell.angle_gamma   90.00
#
_symmetry.space_group_name_H-M   'P 1'
#
loop_
_entity.id
_entity.type
_entity.pdbx_description
1 polymer ?
#
loop_
_entity_poly.entity_id
_entity_poly.type
_entity_poly.pdbx_seq_one_letter_code
_entity_poly.pdbx_strand_id
1 'polypeptide(L)'
;MADYEYVEPTGVILPDTSGLLTDVQSEYQAVFGADLVVTPDTPQGVLITAETLARTEVVNNNAAVANQINPNVAGGVFLDALMALTGMQRTVATPTVVTNVSLTGVSGTVIPAGSLAATSAGDQFQSVSTVTLVSGTATVNFQSVATGPIPCAGSALTTIVSAVLGWETVTNNPSGTPASATTLGTVTQSDQAARALRQNTLAFQGVSLAEAITSALYNVQGVTSLTFQENVSASTQTINGISMVGHSIYACIEGGTDTAVAAALLENKSSGCAWNGGTSVSVVEPASGQSYTVLFDRPTQVGILVKVTTTNGNEANIIRRSSTTRQEY
;
A
#
# COMPACT_ATOMS: atom_id res chain seq x y z
N MET A 1 43.21 22.54 13.71
CA MET A 1 41.79 22.16 13.76
C MET A 1 41.76 20.70 13.37
N ALA A 2 41.17 19.84 14.20
CA ALA A 2 40.94 18.44 13.84
C ALA A 2 40.23 18.36 12.48
N ASP A 3 40.81 17.64 11.53
CA ASP A 3 40.22 17.39 10.23
C ASP A 3 39.35 16.13 10.34
N TYR A 4 38.07 16.24 9.97
CA TYR A 4 37.14 15.11 10.01
C TYR A 4 37.18 14.36 8.67
N GLU A 5 37.83 13.21 8.66
CA GLU A 5 37.86 12.32 7.49
C GLU A 5 36.63 11.40 7.47
N TYR A 6 35.98 11.32 6.31
CA TYR A 6 34.86 10.41 6.07
C TYR A 6 35.29 9.35 5.08
N VAL A 7 35.07 8.07 5.40
CA VAL A 7 35.25 6.98 4.44
C VAL A 7 34.02 6.98 3.54
N GLU A 8 34.25 7.07 2.23
CA GLU A 8 33.18 7.05 1.21
C GLU A 8 33.16 5.73 0.41
N PRO A 9 32.94 4.54 1.01
CA PRO A 9 32.73 3.35 0.21
C PRO A 9 31.28 3.35 -0.28
N THR A 10 31.05 3.85 -1.49
CA THR A 10 29.85 3.56 -2.32
C THR A 10 28.47 3.97 -1.75
N GLY A 11 28.38 5.06 -0.98
CA GLY A 11 27.11 5.75 -0.71
C GLY A 11 26.62 5.79 0.74
N VAL A 12 27.45 5.37 1.70
CA VAL A 12 27.25 5.63 3.14
C VAL A 12 28.46 6.38 3.67
N ILE A 13 28.22 7.53 4.27
CA ILE A 13 29.22 8.37 4.93
C ILE A 13 29.49 7.77 6.30
N LEU A 14 30.69 7.24 6.51
CA LEU A 14 31.14 6.74 7.81
C LEU A 14 32.30 7.60 8.31
N PRO A 15 32.24 8.15 9.54
CA PRO A 15 33.32 8.96 10.04
C PRO A 15 34.50 8.09 10.52
N ASP A 16 35.71 8.52 10.19
CA ASP A 16 36.92 7.98 10.80
C ASP A 16 37.24 8.77 12.08
N THR A 17 37.10 8.10 13.22
CA THR A 17 37.35 8.69 14.54
C THR A 17 38.70 8.26 15.12
N SER A 18 39.50 7.49 14.37
CA SER A 18 40.73 6.87 14.88
C SER A 18 41.84 7.88 15.19
N GLY A 19 41.90 9.00 14.46
CA GLY A 19 42.84 10.11 14.69
C GLY A 19 42.37 11.17 15.70
N LEU A 20 41.09 11.17 16.05
CA LEU A 20 40.42 12.29 16.71
C LEU A 20 40.99 12.57 18.12
N LEU A 21 41.36 11.52 18.86
CA LEU A 21 42.02 11.67 20.17
C LEU A 21 43.39 12.38 20.04
N THR A 22 44.19 11.98 19.06
CA THR A 22 45.52 12.55 18.82
C THR A 22 45.42 14.02 18.40
N ASP A 23 44.40 14.37 17.62
CA ASP A 23 44.15 15.75 17.22
C ASP A 23 43.76 16.63 18.41
N VAL A 24 42.84 16.17 19.27
CA VAL A 24 42.45 16.93 20.47
C VAL A 24 43.62 17.07 21.44
N GLN A 25 44.43 16.03 21.62
CA GLN A 25 45.66 16.10 22.41
C GLN A 25 46.62 17.17 21.86
N SER A 26 46.80 17.21 20.54
CA SER A 26 47.66 18.18 19.86
C SER A 26 47.12 19.61 19.99
N GLU A 27 45.80 19.81 19.92
CA GLU A 27 45.16 21.12 20.15
C GLU A 27 45.38 21.63 21.57
N TYR A 28 45.25 20.77 22.58
CA TYR A 28 45.52 21.14 23.97
C TYR A 28 47.00 21.49 24.19
N GLN A 29 47.93 20.72 23.63
CA GLN A 29 49.36 21.00 23.73
C GLN A 29 49.76 22.28 22.97
N ALA A 30 49.10 22.59 21.85
CA ALA A 30 49.34 23.83 21.11
C ALA A 30 48.94 25.08 21.89
N VAL A 31 47.90 24.99 22.73
CA VAL A 31 47.39 26.14 23.51
C VAL A 31 48.07 26.27 24.88
N PHE A 32 48.22 25.15 25.60
CA PHE A 32 48.70 25.15 26.99
C PHE A 32 50.19 24.82 27.13
N GLY A 33 50.86 24.44 26.04
CA GLY A 33 52.28 24.12 25.99
C GLY A 33 52.56 22.63 25.74
N ALA A 34 53.67 22.35 25.06
CA ALA A 34 54.06 20.99 24.66
C ALA A 34 54.33 20.04 25.83
N ASP A 35 54.69 20.58 27.00
CA ASP A 35 54.99 19.81 28.21
C ASP A 35 53.72 19.34 28.97
N LEU A 36 52.53 19.65 28.45
CA LEU A 36 51.27 19.23 29.04
C LEU A 36 51.14 17.69 29.03
N VAL A 37 50.95 17.11 30.22
CA VAL A 37 50.67 15.67 30.37
C VAL A 37 49.21 15.40 29.98
N VAL A 38 49.03 14.65 28.88
CA VAL A 38 47.71 14.34 28.30
C VAL A 38 47.19 12.94 28.66
N THR A 39 47.80 12.27 29.64
CA THR A 39 47.40 10.92 30.04
C THR A 39 46.05 10.94 30.76
N PRO A 40 45.18 9.91 30.57
CA PRO A 40 43.82 9.87 31.12
C PRO A 40 43.73 9.98 32.64
N ASP A 41 44.81 9.67 33.36
CA ASP A 41 44.87 9.70 34.82
C ASP A 41 44.98 11.13 35.41
N THR A 42 45.17 12.13 34.54
CA THR A 42 45.26 13.54 34.94
C THR A 42 43.92 14.26 34.72
N PRO A 43 43.62 15.33 35.49
CA PRO A 43 42.43 16.15 35.24
C PRO A 43 42.34 16.66 33.79
N GLN A 44 43.49 17.01 33.18
CA GLN A 44 43.54 17.47 31.79
C GLN A 44 43.26 16.34 30.78
N GLY A 45 43.79 15.14 31.01
CA GLY A 45 43.48 13.96 30.18
C GLY A 45 42.02 13.55 30.23
N VAL A 46 41.35 13.69 31.38
CA VAL A 46 39.89 13.47 31.49
C VAL A 46 39.10 14.47 30.65
N LEU A 47 39.49 15.76 30.66
CA LEU A 47 38.86 16.80 29.83
C LEU A 47 39.07 16.55 28.33
N ILE A 48 40.28 16.18 27.92
CA ILE A 48 40.60 15.80 26.54
C ILE A 48 39.74 14.61 26.08
N THR A 49 39.58 13.60 26.94
CA THR A 49 38.76 12.41 26.63
C THR A 49 37.29 12.77 26.50
N ALA A 50 36.76 13.60 27.41
CA ALA A 50 35.39 14.08 27.35
C ALA A 50 35.11 14.90 26.08
N GLU A 51 36.05 15.77 25.69
CA GLU A 51 35.96 16.56 24.45
C GLU A 51 36.04 15.67 23.21
N THR A 52 36.94 14.68 23.20
CA THR A 52 37.05 13.71 22.09
C THR A 52 35.75 12.93 21.91
N LEU A 53 35.12 12.52 23.01
CA LEU A 53 33.82 11.84 22.97
C LEU A 53 32.74 12.78 22.43
N ALA A 54 32.66 14.03 22.91
CA ALA A 54 31.68 15.01 22.44
C ALA A 54 31.81 15.26 20.93
N ARG A 55 33.04 15.42 20.43
CA ARG A 55 33.31 15.59 18.99
C ARG A 55 32.96 14.33 18.20
N THR A 56 33.28 13.15 18.71
CA THR A 56 32.92 11.87 18.10
C THR A 56 31.40 11.75 17.92
N GLU A 57 30.62 12.10 18.95
CA GLU A 57 29.16 12.11 18.86
C GLU A 57 28.63 13.10 17.82
N VAL A 58 29.20 14.31 17.76
CA VAL A 58 28.81 15.32 16.76
C VAL A 58 29.08 14.82 15.33
N VAL A 59 30.24 14.22 15.10
CA VAL A 59 30.62 13.69 13.79
C VAL A 59 29.73 12.50 13.39
N ASN A 60 29.47 11.58 14.32
CA ASN A 60 28.53 10.47 14.11
C ASN A 60 27.13 10.96 13.78
N ASN A 61 26.63 11.97 14.50
CA ASN A 61 25.33 12.57 14.23
C ASN A 61 25.30 13.23 12.84
N ASN A 62 26.34 13.97 12.46
CA ASN A 62 26.41 14.60 11.15
C ASN A 62 26.44 13.57 10.02
N ALA A 63 27.20 12.49 10.17
CA ALA A 63 27.20 11.38 9.23
C ALA A 63 25.82 10.70 9.15
N ALA A 64 25.16 10.47 10.29
CA ALA A 64 23.83 9.87 10.34
C ALA A 64 22.78 10.73 9.63
N VAL A 65 22.83 12.06 9.79
CA VAL A 65 21.95 13.02 9.09
C VAL A 65 22.27 13.06 7.59
N ALA A 66 23.54 13.13 7.21
CA ALA A 66 23.95 13.15 5.81
C ALA A 66 23.52 11.87 5.08
N ASN A 67 23.58 10.71 5.74
CA ASN A 67 23.11 9.44 5.20
C ASN A 67 21.59 9.36 4.98
N GLN A 68 20.79 10.27 5.57
CA GLN A 68 19.35 10.31 5.33
C GLN A 68 18.97 10.72 3.91
N ILE A 69 19.92 11.21 3.09
CA ILE A 69 19.67 11.46 1.67
C ILE A 69 19.58 10.16 0.85
N ASN A 70 20.20 9.08 1.32
CA ASN A 70 20.23 7.80 0.63
C ASN A 70 18.92 7.03 0.90
N PRO A 71 18.06 6.79 -0.10
CA PRO A 71 16.77 6.10 0.12
C PRO A 71 16.88 4.70 0.71
N ASN A 72 18.03 4.03 0.53
CA ASN A 72 18.26 2.69 1.05
C ASN A 72 18.54 2.67 2.57
N VAL A 73 18.97 3.81 3.12
CA VAL A 73 19.37 3.96 4.54
C VAL A 73 18.41 4.88 5.30
N ALA A 74 17.89 5.90 4.63
CA ALA A 74 16.99 6.91 5.20
C ALA A 74 15.82 6.28 5.96
N GLY A 75 15.48 6.86 7.11
CA GLY A 75 14.39 6.39 7.97
C GLY A 75 13.42 7.50 8.36
N GLY A 76 12.26 7.11 8.88
CA GLY A 76 11.22 8.02 9.37
C GLY A 76 10.87 9.13 8.36
N VAL A 77 10.83 10.38 8.84
CA VAL A 77 10.41 11.55 8.06
C VAL A 77 11.26 11.82 6.82
N PHE A 78 12.55 11.46 6.85
CA PHE A 78 13.44 11.64 5.70
C PHE A 78 13.08 10.67 4.57
N LEU A 79 12.80 9.40 4.91
CA LEU A 79 12.32 8.42 3.94
C LEU A 79 10.97 8.86 3.36
N ASP A 80 10.09 9.42 4.18
CA ASP A 80 8.77 9.91 3.74
C ASP A 80 8.91 11.07 2.74
N ALA A 81 9.81 12.01 3.02
CA ALA A 81 10.11 13.11 2.11
C ALA A 81 10.70 12.59 0.78
N LEU A 82 11.63 11.62 0.83
CA LEU A 82 12.19 11.00 -0.37
C LEU A 82 11.14 10.23 -1.19
N MET A 83 10.18 9.58 -0.53
CA MET A 83 9.04 8.96 -1.20
C MET A 83 8.13 10.01 -1.85
N ALA A 84 7.87 11.11 -1.15
CA ALA A 84 7.03 12.20 -1.65
C ALA A 84 7.62 12.86 -2.91
N LEU A 85 8.95 12.95 -3.04
CA LEU A 85 9.60 13.44 -4.27
C LEU A 85 9.22 12.65 -5.52
N THR A 86 8.90 11.37 -5.35
CA THR A 86 8.45 10.47 -6.44
C THR A 86 6.93 10.28 -6.47
N GLY A 87 6.17 11.13 -5.79
CA GLY A 87 4.71 11.05 -5.72
C GLY A 87 4.17 9.88 -4.88
N MET A 88 5.03 9.22 -4.09
CA MET A 88 4.64 8.12 -3.21
C MET A 88 4.46 8.59 -1.77
N GLN A 89 3.57 7.94 -1.04
CA GLN A 89 3.36 8.17 0.39
C GLN A 89 3.21 6.82 1.09
N ARG A 90 3.44 6.81 2.40
CA ARG A 90 3.22 5.61 3.20
C ARG A 90 1.74 5.28 3.33
N THR A 91 1.45 3.99 3.41
CA THR A 91 0.16 3.53 3.87
C THR A 91 -0.02 3.92 5.33
N VAL A 92 -0.98 4.80 5.59
CA VAL A 92 -1.33 5.27 6.94
C VAL A 92 -1.98 4.17 7.76
N ALA A 93 -1.91 4.30 9.08
CA ALA A 93 -2.65 3.42 9.97
C ALA A 93 -4.16 3.58 9.73
N THR A 94 -4.88 2.45 9.76
CA THR A 94 -6.35 2.44 9.65
C THR A 94 -6.96 2.02 10.99
N PRO A 95 -8.12 2.57 11.38
CA PRO A 95 -8.83 2.11 12.57
C PRO A 95 -9.51 0.77 12.31
N THR A 96 -9.72 -0.01 13.38
CA THR A 96 -10.60 -1.18 13.32
C THR A 96 -12.03 -0.72 13.11
N VAL A 97 -12.74 -1.34 12.16
CA VAL A 97 -14.15 -1.07 11.89
C VAL A 97 -14.99 -2.27 12.31
N VAL A 98 -16.04 -2.02 13.08
CA VAL A 98 -17.06 -3.00 13.46
C VAL A 98 -18.36 -2.62 12.77
N THR A 99 -18.81 -3.47 11.85
CA THR A 99 -20.02 -3.24 11.07
C THR A 99 -21.26 -3.75 11.79
N ASN A 100 -22.41 -3.16 11.50
CA ASN A 100 -23.73 -3.61 11.98
C ASN A 100 -23.81 -3.76 13.51
N VAL A 101 -23.28 -2.80 14.27
CA VAL A 101 -23.44 -2.79 15.73
C VAL A 101 -24.88 -2.43 16.04
N SER A 102 -25.54 -3.25 16.87
CA SER A 102 -26.91 -3.04 17.28
C SER A 102 -26.97 -2.15 18.52
N LEU A 103 -27.83 -1.14 18.43
CA LEU A 103 -28.11 -0.16 19.47
C LEU A 103 -29.56 -0.33 19.90
N THR A 104 -29.84 -0.32 21.20
CA THR A 104 -31.21 -0.34 21.71
C THR A 104 -31.46 0.78 22.70
N GLY A 105 -32.73 1.17 22.83
CA GLY A 105 -33.17 2.16 23.79
C GLY A 105 -34.54 2.74 23.44
N VAL A 106 -34.75 4.01 23.78
CA VAL A 106 -36.04 4.68 23.59
C VAL A 106 -36.25 5.04 22.11
N SER A 107 -37.38 4.63 21.54
CA SER A 107 -37.74 4.96 20.15
C SER A 107 -37.77 6.47 19.94
N GLY A 108 -37.17 6.93 18.83
CA GLY A 108 -37.02 8.36 18.51
C GLY A 108 -35.74 8.99 19.05
N THR A 109 -34.92 8.27 19.82
CA THR A 109 -33.61 8.77 20.28
C THR A 109 -32.65 8.91 19.10
N VAL A 110 -32.02 10.08 18.99
CA VAL A 110 -30.98 10.35 17.99
C VAL A 110 -29.61 10.15 18.64
N ILE A 111 -28.84 9.19 18.12
CA ILE A 111 -27.46 8.92 18.52
C ILE A 111 -26.56 9.62 17.49
N PRO A 112 -25.87 10.71 17.85
CA PRO A 112 -25.03 11.46 16.91
C PRO A 112 -23.80 10.66 16.48
N ALA A 113 -23.27 10.99 15.30
CA ALA A 113 -21.94 10.53 14.88
C ALA A 113 -20.89 10.91 15.93
N GLY A 114 -19.92 10.02 16.16
CA GLY A 114 -18.90 10.19 17.19
C GLY A 114 -19.31 9.72 18.59
N SER A 115 -20.47 9.07 18.73
CA SER A 115 -20.91 8.50 20.02
C SER A 115 -20.04 7.30 20.41
N LEU A 116 -19.55 7.28 21.66
CA LEU A 116 -18.54 6.33 22.13
C LEU A 116 -19.16 5.11 22.84
N ALA A 117 -18.65 3.94 22.48
CA ALA A 117 -18.83 2.67 23.18
C ALA A 117 -17.47 2.01 23.43
N ALA A 118 -17.36 1.23 24.50
CA ALA A 118 -16.12 0.56 24.88
C ALA A 118 -16.29 -0.96 24.98
N THR A 119 -15.19 -1.67 24.74
CA THR A 119 -15.09 -3.10 25.04
C THR A 119 -14.91 -3.32 26.54
N SER A 120 -15.09 -4.55 27.00
CA SER A 120 -14.76 -4.94 28.38
C SER A 120 -13.27 -4.74 28.74
N ALA A 121 -12.39 -4.66 27.75
CA ALA A 121 -10.97 -4.37 27.91
C ALA A 121 -10.66 -2.86 28.00
N GLY A 122 -11.65 -2.00 27.75
CA GLY A 122 -11.50 -0.54 27.78
C GLY A 122 -11.20 0.10 26.42
N ASP A 123 -11.14 -0.68 25.33
CA ASP A 123 -10.92 -0.14 23.98
C ASP A 123 -12.14 0.64 23.51
N GLN A 124 -11.93 1.88 23.07
CA GLN A 124 -13.01 2.79 22.69
C GLN A 124 -13.26 2.78 21.18
N PHE A 125 -14.55 2.77 20.83
CA PHE A 125 -15.07 2.82 19.48
C PHE A 125 -16.11 3.93 19.38
N GLN A 126 -16.12 4.65 18.26
CA GLN A 126 -17.05 5.73 17.96
C GLN A 126 -17.98 5.37 16.80
N SER A 127 -19.23 5.84 16.83
CA SER A 127 -20.17 5.67 15.72
C SER A 127 -19.72 6.48 14.50
N VAL A 128 -19.77 5.87 13.31
CA VAL A 128 -19.33 6.50 12.05
C VAL A 128 -20.37 7.48 11.51
N SER A 129 -21.65 7.26 11.82
CA SER A 129 -22.75 8.11 11.38
C SER A 129 -23.79 8.32 12.48
N THR A 130 -24.58 9.37 12.32
CA THR A 130 -25.76 9.63 13.16
C THR A 130 -26.85 8.61 12.82
N VAL A 131 -27.49 8.06 13.84
CA VAL A 131 -28.60 7.10 13.66
C VAL A 131 -29.74 7.43 14.63
N THR A 132 -30.98 7.19 14.19
CA THR A 132 -32.17 7.34 15.05
C THR A 132 -32.74 5.96 15.35
N LEU A 133 -33.04 5.69 16.62
CA LEU A 133 -33.68 4.44 17.03
C LEU A 133 -35.13 4.39 16.53
N VAL A 134 -35.46 3.45 15.65
CA VAL A 134 -36.82 3.21 15.18
C VAL A 134 -37.35 1.98 15.88
N SER A 135 -38.48 2.12 16.59
CA SER A 135 -39.03 1.04 17.43
C SER A 135 -38.05 0.58 18.53
N GLY A 136 -37.15 1.47 18.96
CA GLY A 136 -36.18 1.23 20.02
C GLY A 136 -34.93 0.47 19.61
N THR A 137 -34.71 0.22 18.31
CA THR A 137 -33.47 -0.40 17.81
C THR A 137 -32.90 0.35 16.61
N ALA A 138 -31.59 0.26 16.40
CA ALA A 138 -30.94 0.65 15.15
C ALA A 138 -29.61 -0.08 14.98
N THR A 139 -29.09 -0.09 13.74
CA THR A 139 -27.75 -0.57 13.43
C THR A 139 -26.88 0.56 12.90
N VAL A 140 -25.62 0.60 13.35
CA VAL A 140 -24.63 1.57 12.85
C VAL A 140 -23.24 0.94 12.87
N ASN A 141 -22.34 1.47 12.04
CA ASN A 141 -20.93 1.07 12.08
C ASN A 141 -20.20 1.85 13.16
N PHE A 142 -19.30 1.17 13.85
CA PHE A 142 -18.37 1.74 14.80
C PHE A 142 -16.94 1.62 14.28
N GLN A 143 -16.10 2.60 14.61
CA GLN A 143 -14.66 2.55 14.33
C GLN A 143 -13.87 2.81 15.61
N SER A 144 -12.72 2.17 15.78
CA SER A 144 -11.87 2.41 16.94
C SER A 144 -11.36 3.85 16.96
N VAL A 145 -11.29 4.45 18.15
CA VAL A 145 -10.75 5.82 18.31
C VAL A 145 -9.25 5.84 18.05
N ALA A 146 -8.53 4.85 18.59
CA ALA A 146 -7.14 4.61 18.27
C ALA A 146 -7.01 3.81 16.97
N THR A 147 -6.01 4.14 16.15
CA THR A 147 -5.70 3.41 14.92
C THR A 147 -4.87 2.16 15.20
N GLY A 148 -4.97 1.15 14.31
CA GLY A 148 -4.24 -0.10 14.44
C GLY A 148 -5.16 -1.31 14.61
N PRO A 149 -4.57 -2.51 14.73
CA PRO A 149 -5.31 -3.78 14.82
C PRO A 149 -5.86 -3.97 16.23
N ILE A 150 -6.86 -3.19 16.61
CA ILE A 150 -7.54 -3.31 17.91
C ILE A 150 -8.65 -4.37 17.77
N PRO A 151 -8.56 -5.53 18.41
CA PRO A 151 -9.55 -6.57 18.25
C PRO A 151 -10.86 -6.23 18.95
N CYS A 152 -11.98 -6.40 18.25
CA CYS A 152 -13.31 -6.34 18.82
C CYS A 152 -14.03 -7.66 18.53
N ALA A 153 -13.94 -8.62 19.46
CA ALA A 153 -14.62 -9.90 19.34
C ALA A 153 -16.14 -9.74 19.42
N GLY A 154 -16.91 -10.68 18.89
CA GLY A 154 -18.37 -10.65 18.98
C GLY A 154 -18.84 -10.60 20.43
N SER A 155 -19.76 -9.69 20.73
CA SER A 155 -20.26 -9.39 22.10
C SER A 155 -19.24 -8.73 23.03
N ALA A 156 -18.09 -8.28 22.53
CA ALA A 156 -17.11 -7.55 23.35
C ALA A 156 -17.49 -6.08 23.54
N LEU A 157 -18.19 -5.47 22.58
CA LEU A 157 -18.60 -4.07 22.62
C LEU A 157 -19.94 -3.94 23.35
N THR A 158 -19.90 -3.64 24.65
CA THR A 158 -21.08 -3.69 25.53
C THR A 158 -21.27 -2.44 26.40
N THR A 159 -20.22 -1.65 26.59
CA THR A 159 -20.26 -0.52 27.51
C THR A 159 -20.49 0.78 26.76
N ILE A 160 -21.52 1.53 27.12
CA ILE A 160 -21.78 2.87 26.56
C ILE A 160 -20.92 3.88 27.32
N VAL A 161 -20.15 4.69 26.61
CA VAL A 161 -19.29 5.73 27.20
C VAL A 161 -19.92 7.12 27.05
N SER A 162 -20.56 7.40 25.91
CA SER A 162 -21.26 8.67 25.70
C SER A 162 -22.63 8.68 26.38
N ALA A 163 -22.91 9.70 27.18
CA ALA A 163 -24.19 9.89 27.86
C ALA A 163 -25.28 10.43 26.90
N VAL A 164 -25.75 9.61 25.96
CA VAL A 164 -26.91 9.93 25.11
C VAL A 164 -28.18 9.49 25.82
N LEU A 165 -29.03 10.45 26.18
CA LEU A 165 -30.29 10.16 26.88
C LEU A 165 -31.21 9.34 25.96
N GLY A 166 -31.59 8.13 26.41
CA GLY A 166 -32.41 7.19 25.64
C GLY A 166 -31.62 6.10 24.90
N TRP A 167 -30.28 6.09 24.98
CA TRP A 167 -29.46 4.96 24.55
C TRP A 167 -29.19 4.02 25.73
N GLU A 168 -29.61 2.76 25.61
CA GLU A 168 -29.60 1.80 26.73
C GLU A 168 -28.61 0.66 26.55
N THR A 169 -28.49 0.10 25.34
CA THR A 169 -27.52 -0.99 25.10
C THR A 169 -26.79 -0.84 23.76
N VAL A 170 -25.61 -1.44 23.71
CA VAL A 170 -24.78 -1.59 22.50
C VAL A 170 -24.29 -3.03 22.45
N THR A 171 -24.36 -3.66 21.28
CA THR A 171 -23.80 -5.00 21.05
C THR A 171 -23.33 -5.15 19.61
N ASN A 172 -22.13 -5.70 19.44
CA ASN A 172 -21.58 -6.14 18.16
C ASN A 172 -21.81 -7.64 17.91
N ASN A 173 -22.88 -8.19 18.47
CA ASN A 173 -23.38 -9.53 18.13
C ASN A 173 -24.92 -9.51 18.18
N PRO A 174 -25.58 -8.86 17.21
CA PRO A 174 -27.02 -8.89 17.11
C PRO A 174 -27.48 -10.31 16.83
N SER A 175 -28.57 -10.74 17.46
CA SER A 175 -29.29 -11.99 17.14
C SER A 175 -30.00 -11.95 15.77
N GLY A 176 -29.67 -10.99 14.90
CA GLY A 176 -30.34 -10.70 13.64
C GLY A 176 -29.36 -10.52 12.48
N THR A 177 -29.88 -10.55 11.25
CA THR A 177 -29.10 -10.43 10.00
C THR A 177 -29.10 -8.97 9.52
N PRO A 178 -27.96 -8.41 9.07
CA PRO A 178 -26.63 -9.04 8.93
C PRO A 178 -25.85 -9.10 10.25
N ALA A 179 -25.06 -10.16 10.42
CA ALA A 179 -24.16 -10.32 11.56
C ALA A 179 -23.13 -9.18 11.59
N SER A 180 -22.73 -8.75 12.79
CA SER A 180 -21.62 -7.82 12.92
C SER A 180 -20.32 -8.49 12.47
N ALA A 181 -19.54 -7.77 11.68
CA ALA A 181 -18.20 -8.20 11.28
C ALA A 181 -17.18 -7.14 11.69
N THR A 182 -16.07 -7.60 12.27
CA THR A 182 -14.94 -6.76 12.66
C THR A 182 -13.85 -6.86 11.60
N THR A 183 -13.51 -5.75 10.98
CA THR A 183 -12.35 -5.59 10.11
C THR A 183 -11.25 -4.90 10.92
N LEU A 184 -10.17 -5.63 11.20
CA LEU A 184 -9.04 -5.08 11.96
C LEU A 184 -8.38 -3.94 11.19
N GLY A 185 -8.05 -2.87 11.92
CA GLY A 185 -7.22 -1.80 11.41
C GLY A 185 -5.78 -2.26 11.18
N THR A 186 -4.99 -1.40 10.55
CA THR A 186 -3.58 -1.65 10.24
C THR A 186 -2.71 -0.61 10.93
N VAL A 187 -1.48 -1.00 11.28
CA VAL A 187 -0.46 -0.05 11.70
C VAL A 187 0.12 0.70 10.50
N THR A 188 0.70 1.88 10.74
CA THR A 188 1.44 2.61 9.71
C THR A 188 2.56 1.72 9.16
N GLN A 189 2.77 1.81 7.85
CA GLN A 189 3.81 1.06 7.16
C GLN A 189 5.21 1.29 7.75
N SER A 190 5.95 0.21 8.00
CA SER A 190 7.35 0.27 8.48
C SER A 190 8.30 0.80 7.40
N ASP A 191 9.46 1.31 7.82
CA ASP A 191 10.47 1.84 6.88
C ASP A 191 10.91 0.78 5.86
N GLN A 192 11.08 -0.47 6.30
CA GLN A 192 11.44 -1.57 5.41
C GLN A 192 10.35 -1.85 4.37
N ALA A 193 9.09 -1.92 4.78
CA ALA A 193 7.98 -2.14 3.86
C ALA A 193 7.77 -0.95 2.91
N ALA A 194 8.00 0.28 3.38
CA ALA A 194 7.93 1.48 2.57
C ALA A 194 9.03 1.53 1.48
N ARG A 195 10.27 1.11 1.82
CA ARG A 195 11.36 0.96 0.84
C ARG A 195 11.05 -0.12 -0.20
N ALA A 196 10.52 -1.26 0.22
CA ALA A 196 10.12 -2.33 -0.70
C ALA A 196 9.01 -1.87 -1.66
N LEU A 197 8.00 -1.16 -1.14
CA LEU A 197 6.96 -0.54 -1.96
C LEU A 197 7.57 0.42 -2.99
N ARG A 198 8.43 1.34 -2.56
CA ARG A 198 9.14 2.28 -3.44
C ARG A 198 9.89 1.54 -4.55
N GLN A 199 10.65 0.51 -4.21
CA GLN A 199 11.43 -0.26 -5.19
C GLN A 199 10.51 -0.92 -6.23
N ASN A 200 9.41 -1.53 -5.79
CA ASN A 200 8.45 -2.18 -6.68
C ASN A 200 7.74 -1.17 -7.61
N THR A 201 7.35 0.00 -7.09
CA THR A 201 6.70 1.04 -7.89
C THR A 201 7.65 1.65 -8.91
N LEU A 202 8.89 1.95 -8.52
CA LEU A 202 9.90 2.44 -9.47
C LEU A 202 10.27 1.39 -10.52
N ALA A 203 10.30 0.11 -10.14
CA ALA A 203 10.47 -0.98 -11.09
C ALA A 203 9.32 -1.00 -12.10
N PHE A 204 8.06 -0.86 -11.66
CA PHE A 204 6.89 -0.79 -12.56
C PHE A 204 6.99 0.37 -13.56
N GLN A 205 7.48 1.54 -13.13
CA GLN A 205 7.73 2.68 -14.02
C GLN A 205 8.84 2.41 -15.06
N GLY A 206 9.70 1.42 -14.83
CA GLY A 206 10.78 1.00 -15.73
C GLY A 206 10.45 -0.23 -16.60
N VAL A 207 9.23 -0.76 -16.52
CA VAL A 207 8.78 -1.92 -17.30
C VAL A 207 8.31 -1.46 -18.69
N SER A 208 8.44 -2.33 -19.70
CA SER A 208 7.92 -2.05 -21.04
C SER A 208 6.40 -1.76 -20.98
N LEU A 209 5.90 -0.80 -21.76
CA LEU A 209 4.48 -0.42 -21.73
C LEU A 209 3.54 -1.63 -21.91
N ALA A 210 3.94 -2.62 -22.72
CA ALA A 210 3.19 -3.85 -22.93
C ALA A 210 3.06 -4.71 -21.65
N GLU A 211 4.15 -4.88 -20.90
CA GLU A 211 4.14 -5.62 -19.63
C GLU A 211 3.39 -4.84 -18.54
N ALA A 212 3.54 -3.51 -18.47
CA ALA A 212 2.81 -2.66 -17.53
C ALA A 212 1.29 -2.74 -17.76
N ILE A 213 0.83 -2.62 -19.02
CA ILE A 213 -0.58 -2.80 -19.39
C ILE A 213 -1.06 -4.20 -19.02
N THR A 214 -0.30 -5.24 -19.35
CA THR A 214 -0.67 -6.63 -19.06
C THR A 214 -0.80 -6.88 -17.55
N SER A 215 0.16 -6.42 -16.76
CA SER A 215 0.13 -6.55 -15.29
C SER A 215 -1.01 -5.76 -14.66
N ALA A 216 -1.27 -4.53 -15.12
CA ALA A 216 -2.38 -3.72 -14.64
C ALA A 216 -3.73 -4.41 -14.89
N LEU A 217 -3.91 -5.02 -16.06
CA LEU A 217 -5.13 -5.75 -16.41
C LEU A 217 -5.32 -7.01 -15.57
N TYR A 218 -4.26 -7.78 -15.29
CA TYR A 218 -4.37 -8.93 -14.38
C TYR A 218 -4.67 -8.54 -12.93
N ASN A 219 -4.30 -7.33 -12.52
CA ASN A 219 -4.63 -6.82 -11.18
C ASN A 219 -6.09 -6.36 -11.05
N VAL A 220 -6.84 -6.23 -12.15
CA VAL A 220 -8.28 -5.94 -12.09
C VAL A 220 -9.02 -7.13 -11.49
N GLN A 221 -9.77 -6.88 -10.41
CA GLN A 221 -10.51 -7.93 -9.71
C GLN A 221 -11.46 -8.68 -10.66
N GLY A 222 -11.27 -10.00 -10.73
CA GLY A 222 -12.11 -10.91 -11.50
C GLY A 222 -11.64 -11.16 -12.93
N VAL A 223 -10.52 -10.56 -13.38
CA VAL A 223 -9.88 -10.94 -14.65
C VAL A 223 -9.21 -12.31 -14.51
N THR A 224 -9.47 -13.20 -15.46
CA THR A 224 -8.99 -14.61 -15.44
C THR A 224 -8.01 -14.93 -16.56
N SER A 225 -8.17 -14.30 -17.71
CA SER A 225 -7.33 -14.50 -18.90
C SER A 225 -7.31 -13.21 -19.71
N LEU A 226 -6.18 -12.94 -20.38
CA LEU A 226 -6.11 -11.85 -21.36
C LEU A 226 -5.13 -12.18 -22.49
N THR A 227 -5.32 -11.52 -23.63
CA THR A 227 -4.35 -11.44 -24.71
C THR A 227 -4.10 -10.00 -25.07
N PHE A 228 -2.83 -9.64 -25.23
CA PHE A 228 -2.38 -8.31 -25.60
C PHE A 228 -1.57 -8.36 -26.90
N GLN A 229 -1.81 -7.41 -27.80
CA GLN A 229 -1.05 -7.23 -29.03
C GLN A 229 -0.82 -5.73 -29.27
N GLU A 230 0.27 -5.41 -29.96
CA GLU A 230 0.61 -4.04 -30.35
C GLU A 230 0.94 -3.98 -31.84
N ASN A 231 0.38 -2.98 -32.53
CA ASN A 231 0.76 -2.60 -33.87
C ASN A 231 1.58 -1.31 -33.84
N VAL A 232 2.90 -1.44 -33.92
CA VAL A 232 3.85 -0.33 -33.96
C VAL A 232 3.94 0.37 -35.33
N SER A 233 3.39 -0.24 -36.38
CA SER A 233 3.41 0.32 -37.75
C SER A 233 2.45 1.49 -37.88
N ALA A 234 2.76 2.44 -38.78
CA ALA A 234 1.86 3.54 -39.12
C ALA A 234 0.66 3.10 -39.98
N SER A 235 0.65 1.84 -40.44
CA SER A 235 -0.41 1.26 -41.27
C SER A 235 -1.17 0.18 -40.51
N THR A 236 -2.40 -0.11 -40.94
CA THR A 236 -3.18 -1.23 -40.40
C THR A 236 -2.45 -2.54 -40.68
N GLN A 237 -2.27 -3.38 -39.65
CA GLN A 237 -1.62 -4.68 -39.73
C GLN A 237 -2.56 -5.76 -39.20
N THR A 238 -2.50 -6.95 -39.80
CA THR A 238 -3.16 -8.13 -39.25
C THR A 238 -2.17 -8.93 -38.43
N ILE A 239 -2.33 -8.92 -37.11
CA ILE A 239 -1.46 -9.62 -36.16
C ILE A 239 -2.28 -10.72 -35.51
N ASN A 240 -1.84 -11.98 -35.62
CA ASN A 240 -2.53 -13.15 -35.07
C ASN A 240 -4.03 -13.21 -35.46
N GLY A 241 -4.36 -12.86 -36.70
CA GLY A 241 -5.75 -12.87 -37.21
C GLY A 241 -6.57 -11.61 -36.89
N ILE A 242 -6.05 -10.70 -36.07
CA ILE A 242 -6.74 -9.46 -35.66
C ILE A 242 -6.26 -8.30 -36.52
N SER A 243 -7.20 -7.59 -37.15
CA SER A 243 -6.91 -6.37 -37.91
C SER A 243 -6.81 -5.17 -36.97
N MET A 244 -5.62 -4.58 -36.87
CA MET A 244 -5.30 -3.49 -35.94
C MET A 244 -4.90 -2.24 -36.69
N VAL A 245 -5.49 -1.08 -36.36
CA VAL A 245 -5.12 0.20 -36.99
C VAL A 245 -3.66 0.60 -36.70
N GLY A 246 -3.10 1.56 -37.42
CA GLY A 246 -1.73 2.03 -37.16
C GLY A 246 -1.56 2.60 -35.75
N HIS A 247 -0.38 2.42 -35.15
CA HIS A 247 -0.02 2.89 -33.81
C HIS A 247 -1.07 2.56 -32.75
N SER A 248 -1.41 1.28 -32.61
CA SER A 248 -2.54 0.85 -31.78
C SER A 248 -2.24 -0.39 -30.95
N ILE A 249 -3.01 -0.54 -29.88
CA ILE A 249 -3.00 -1.73 -29.04
C ILE A 249 -4.32 -2.48 -29.17
N TYR A 250 -4.26 -3.79 -28.95
CA TYR A 250 -5.42 -4.67 -28.87
C TYR A 250 -5.34 -5.46 -27.58
N ALA A 251 -6.45 -5.54 -26.86
CA ALA A 251 -6.57 -6.37 -25.68
C ALA A 251 -7.90 -7.13 -25.73
N CYS A 252 -7.85 -8.45 -25.52
CA CYS A 252 -9.02 -9.28 -25.32
C CYS A 252 -8.98 -9.81 -23.88
N ILE A 253 -10.00 -9.51 -23.07
CA ILE A 253 -9.98 -9.74 -21.61
C ILE A 253 -11.19 -10.59 -21.18
N GLU A 254 -10.92 -11.69 -20.49
CA GLU A 254 -11.93 -12.49 -19.79
C GLU A 254 -12.04 -12.04 -18.33
N GLY A 255 -13.26 -11.75 -17.89
CA GLY A 255 -13.54 -11.38 -16.50
C GLY A 255 -13.26 -9.90 -16.18
N GLY A 256 -13.54 -9.50 -14.94
CA GLY A 256 -13.53 -8.09 -14.52
C GLY A 256 -14.66 -7.26 -15.14
N THR A 257 -14.96 -6.10 -14.54
CA THR A 257 -15.98 -5.19 -15.08
C THR A 257 -15.43 -4.36 -16.24
N ASP A 258 -16.26 -4.06 -17.23
CA ASP A 258 -15.87 -3.27 -18.41
C ASP A 258 -15.27 -1.91 -18.02
N THR A 259 -15.84 -1.26 -17.00
CA THR A 259 -15.35 0.03 -16.48
C THR A 259 -13.96 -0.10 -15.86
N ALA A 260 -13.70 -1.13 -15.06
CA ALA A 260 -12.40 -1.32 -14.42
C ALA A 260 -11.31 -1.68 -15.43
N VAL A 261 -11.64 -2.53 -16.42
CA VAL A 261 -10.75 -2.87 -17.53
C VAL A 261 -10.42 -1.65 -18.38
N ALA A 262 -11.43 -0.85 -18.73
CA ALA A 262 -11.24 0.37 -19.51
C ALA A 262 -10.40 1.41 -18.76
N ALA A 263 -10.61 1.56 -17.45
CA ALA A 263 -9.79 2.44 -16.61
C ALA A 263 -8.31 2.00 -16.58
N ALA A 264 -8.06 0.70 -16.39
CA ALA A 264 -6.70 0.15 -16.39
C ALA A 264 -5.99 0.34 -17.75
N LEU A 265 -6.72 0.16 -18.87
CA LEU A 265 -6.20 0.43 -20.22
C LEU A 265 -5.91 1.92 -20.46
N LEU A 266 -6.73 2.83 -19.96
CA LEU A 266 -6.51 4.26 -20.10
C LEU A 266 -5.29 4.72 -19.30
N GLU A 267 -5.15 4.25 -18.07
CA GLU A 267 -4.08 4.65 -17.14
C GLU A 267 -2.67 4.24 -17.64
N ASN A 268 -2.56 3.12 -18.36
CA ASN A 268 -1.27 2.52 -18.72
C ASN A 268 -0.88 2.68 -20.21
N LYS A 269 -1.70 3.34 -21.02
CA LYS A 269 -1.43 3.52 -22.46
C LYS A 269 -0.61 4.78 -22.74
N SER A 270 0.22 4.73 -23.77
CA SER A 270 0.97 5.89 -24.27
C SER A 270 0.07 6.91 -24.99
N SER A 271 0.41 8.20 -24.86
CA SER A 271 -0.29 9.28 -25.55
C SER A 271 -0.25 9.10 -27.07
N GLY A 272 -1.39 9.26 -27.74
CA GLY A 272 -1.50 9.18 -29.20
C GLY A 272 -1.65 7.77 -29.77
N CYS A 273 -1.52 6.71 -28.96
CA CYS A 273 -1.83 5.35 -29.39
C CYS A 273 -3.36 5.20 -29.61
N ALA A 274 -3.82 4.27 -30.46
CA ALA A 274 -5.24 3.94 -30.62
C ALA A 274 -5.59 2.61 -29.93
N TRP A 275 -6.88 2.38 -29.66
CA TRP A 275 -7.39 1.09 -29.18
C TRP A 275 -8.11 0.35 -30.31
N ASN A 276 -8.11 -0.98 -30.25
CA ASN A 276 -8.92 -1.84 -31.10
C ASN A 276 -9.83 -2.75 -30.25
N GLY A 277 -10.97 -3.13 -30.82
CA GLY A 277 -11.93 -4.05 -30.20
C GLY A 277 -13.37 -3.61 -30.45
N GLY A 278 -14.30 -4.51 -30.20
CA GLY A 278 -15.75 -4.30 -30.35
C GLY A 278 -16.43 -3.74 -29.11
N THR A 279 -15.84 -3.88 -27.91
CA THR A 279 -16.39 -3.31 -26.67
C THR A 279 -15.89 -1.89 -26.50
N SER A 280 -16.79 -0.93 -26.29
CA SER A 280 -16.46 0.49 -26.13
C SER A 280 -16.93 1.03 -24.79
N VAL A 281 -16.04 1.65 -24.05
CA VAL A 281 -16.35 2.24 -22.73
C VAL A 281 -15.81 3.65 -22.68
N SER A 282 -16.65 4.60 -22.26
CA SER A 282 -16.24 5.99 -22.07
C SER A 282 -15.64 6.15 -20.67
N VAL A 283 -14.39 6.62 -20.59
CA VAL A 283 -13.68 6.85 -19.34
C VAL A 283 -13.13 8.27 -19.32
N VAL A 284 -13.32 8.98 -18.21
CA VAL A 284 -12.80 10.35 -18.03
C VAL A 284 -11.41 10.28 -17.40
N GLU A 285 -10.44 10.93 -18.04
CA GLU A 285 -9.09 11.08 -17.50
C GLU A 285 -9.09 12.18 -16.40
N PRO A 286 -8.75 11.86 -15.14
CA PRO A 286 -8.87 12.82 -14.04
C PRO A 286 -7.95 14.04 -14.17
N ALA A 287 -6.80 13.89 -14.83
CA ALA A 287 -5.80 14.95 -14.94
C ALA A 287 -6.17 16.01 -16.00
N SER A 288 -6.74 15.58 -17.14
CA SER A 288 -7.13 16.47 -18.24
C SER A 288 -8.61 16.83 -18.23
N GLY A 289 -9.44 16.04 -17.54
CA GLY A 289 -10.90 16.11 -17.59
C GLY A 289 -11.49 15.65 -18.94
N GLN A 290 -10.68 15.14 -19.86
CA GLN A 290 -11.12 14.70 -21.17
C GLN A 290 -11.73 13.30 -21.11
N SER A 291 -12.76 13.06 -21.91
CA SER A 291 -13.39 11.75 -22.05
C SER A 291 -12.78 10.99 -23.21
N TYR A 292 -12.31 9.77 -22.96
CA TYR A 292 -11.77 8.86 -23.95
C TYR A 292 -12.70 7.67 -24.15
N THR A 293 -12.91 7.29 -25.40
CA THR A 293 -13.57 6.02 -25.75
C THR A 293 -12.52 4.93 -25.83
N VAL A 294 -12.42 4.14 -24.78
CA VAL A 294 -11.51 2.98 -24.69
C VAL A 294 -12.16 1.80 -25.38
N LEU A 295 -11.40 1.10 -26.23
CA LEU A 295 -11.85 -0.08 -26.95
C LEU A 295 -11.07 -1.33 -26.51
N PHE A 296 -11.75 -2.46 -26.40
CA PHE A 296 -11.16 -3.77 -26.14
C PHE A 296 -12.15 -4.88 -26.54
N ASP A 297 -11.74 -6.14 -26.51
CA ASP A 297 -12.62 -7.27 -26.79
C ASP A 297 -12.88 -8.18 -25.59
N ARG A 298 -14.03 -8.85 -25.64
CA ARG A 298 -14.42 -9.90 -24.71
C ARG A 298 -14.39 -11.24 -25.47
N PRO A 299 -13.78 -12.30 -24.92
CA PRO A 299 -13.70 -13.58 -25.60
C PRO A 299 -15.09 -14.21 -25.73
N THR A 300 -15.38 -14.78 -26.90
CA THR A 300 -16.58 -15.58 -27.11
C THR A 300 -16.35 -17.01 -26.64
N GLN A 301 -17.22 -17.55 -25.78
CA GLN A 301 -17.10 -18.94 -25.33
C GLN A 301 -17.50 -19.91 -26.44
N VAL A 302 -16.55 -20.69 -26.93
CA VAL A 302 -16.79 -21.79 -27.88
C VAL A 302 -16.83 -23.11 -27.11
N GLY A 303 -18.01 -23.74 -27.06
CA GLY A 303 -18.17 -25.06 -26.44
C GLY A 303 -17.58 -26.17 -27.30
N ILE A 304 -16.53 -26.84 -26.82
CA ILE A 304 -15.93 -27.99 -27.51
C ILE A 304 -16.62 -29.28 -27.05
N LEU A 305 -17.28 -29.97 -27.98
CA LEU A 305 -17.84 -31.30 -27.77
C LEU A 305 -16.80 -32.36 -28.16
N VAL A 306 -16.21 -33.03 -27.17
CA VAL A 306 -15.24 -34.12 -27.42
C VAL A 306 -15.94 -35.48 -27.35
N LYS A 307 -15.92 -36.22 -28.46
CA LYS A 307 -16.31 -37.64 -28.48
C LYS A 307 -15.06 -38.50 -28.26
N VAL A 308 -14.97 -39.12 -27.09
CA VAL A 308 -13.89 -40.06 -26.76
C VAL A 308 -14.41 -41.48 -26.96
N THR A 309 -13.73 -42.25 -27.83
CA THR A 309 -13.99 -43.68 -28.00
C THR A 309 -12.85 -44.46 -27.32
N THR A 310 -13.17 -45.32 -26.36
CA THR A 310 -12.19 -46.20 -25.71
C THR A 310 -12.47 -47.66 -26.07
N THR A 311 -11.42 -48.47 -26.24
CA THR A 311 -11.55 -49.83 -26.79
C THR A 311 -11.64 -50.92 -25.73
N ASN A 312 -11.59 -50.59 -24.43
CA ASN A 312 -11.63 -51.55 -23.30
C ASN A 312 -12.21 -50.94 -21.99
N GLY A 313 -13.14 -49.99 -22.09
CA GLY A 313 -13.73 -49.30 -20.92
C GLY A 313 -15.15 -49.78 -20.60
N ASN A 314 -15.40 -50.15 -19.35
CA ASN A 314 -16.75 -50.28 -18.80
C ASN A 314 -17.35 -48.87 -18.59
N GLU A 315 -18.61 -48.63 -18.96
CA GLU A 315 -19.23 -47.28 -18.92
C GLU A 315 -19.14 -46.62 -17.53
N ALA A 316 -19.08 -47.42 -16.47
CA ALA A 316 -18.91 -46.98 -15.08
C ALA A 316 -17.57 -46.26 -14.78
N ASN A 317 -16.55 -46.39 -15.64
CA ASN A 317 -15.24 -45.74 -15.44
C ASN A 317 -15.11 -44.38 -16.14
N ILE A 318 -16.15 -43.93 -16.86
CA ILE A 318 -16.17 -42.62 -17.52
C ILE A 318 -16.61 -41.55 -16.50
N ILE A 319 -15.66 -40.99 -15.76
CA ILE A 319 -15.92 -39.81 -14.92
C ILE A 319 -15.95 -38.60 -15.85
N ARG A 320 -17.12 -37.94 -15.98
CA ARG A 320 -17.22 -36.62 -16.61
C ARG A 320 -16.44 -35.61 -15.77
N ARG A 321 -15.16 -35.40 -16.09
CA ARG A 321 -14.46 -34.18 -15.70
C ARG A 321 -14.77 -33.13 -16.74
N SER A 322 -15.35 -32.01 -16.31
CA SER A 322 -15.61 -30.84 -17.16
C SER A 322 -14.34 -30.50 -17.94
N SER A 323 -14.47 -30.44 -19.26
CA SER A 323 -13.37 -30.21 -20.19
C SER A 323 -12.66 -28.89 -19.90
N THR A 324 -11.33 -28.93 -19.82
CA THR A 324 -10.48 -27.75 -19.85
C THR A 324 -10.65 -27.03 -21.18
N THR A 325 -11.06 -25.77 -21.08
CA THR A 325 -11.32 -24.81 -22.15
C THR A 325 -10.07 -24.59 -23.00
N ARG A 326 -10.18 -24.65 -24.33
CA ARG A 326 -9.16 -24.14 -25.26
C ARG A 326 -9.76 -22.88 -25.90
N GLN A 327 -9.12 -21.74 -25.69
CA GLN A 327 -9.50 -20.46 -26.29
C GLN A 327 -8.86 -20.38 -27.70
N GLU A 328 -9.68 -20.08 -28.70
CA GLU A 328 -9.19 -19.62 -30.01
C GLU A 328 -9.18 -18.08 -29.96
N TYR A 329 -8.06 -17.49 -30.35
CA TYR A 329 -7.82 -16.04 -30.40
C TYR A 329 -8.11 -15.49 -31.78
#